data_AF-A0A6P6U1X3-F1
#
_entry.id   AF-A0A6P6U1X3-F1
#
_cell.length_a   1.000
_cell.length_b   1.000
_cell.length_c   1.000
_cell.angle_alpha   90.00
_cell.angle_beta   90.00
_cell.angle_gamma   90.00
#
_symmetry.space_group_name_H-M   'P 1'
#
loop_
_entity.id
_entity.type
_entity.pdbx_description
1 polymer ?
#
loop_
_entity_poly.entity_id
_entity_poly.type
_entity_poly.pdbx_seq_one_letter_code
_entity_poly.pdbx_strand_id
1 'polypeptide(L)'
;MASTAAADADADAATATKEAIENLWEEVRELSLGSTTTQIDHLPSPPTPLQFLRDYISPNKPCLIYNSISHWPALSLWPSTSYLQETLKSSPVSLHLTPTGRADSLIPHPHSNRSSSPLVFASAHVEKVPFSTALKRVSESSTCTEKGAKRCVGYLQEQNDCFRNEYGDLSQDCDDHIPWASEALGCLPEAVNLWIGNQLSVTSFHKDHYENLYAVITGEKRFLLLPPTDVHRMYIRDYPAAQYRYSEDTEDFELEIEDPVRYVPWCSVDPYPSFEGINRQMAEFPLYYNGPKPFEVTVKAGQVLYLPSMWFHHVSQCPDSRGLTIAVNYWYDMRFDIKYAYFNFLQSINYISDSAFWGGHVDSHSKVSASKGEDELEMIEFVPNGDATGQGVSDYDD
;
A
#
# COMPACT_ATOMS: atom_id res chain seq x y z
N MET A 1 32.89 -23.65 -30.77
CA MET A 1 33.63 -22.38 -30.64
C MET A 1 32.74 -21.16 -30.85
N ALA A 2 31.92 -21.06 -31.91
CA ALA A 2 31.00 -19.92 -32.07
C ALA A 2 29.85 -19.90 -31.04
N SER A 3 29.32 -21.06 -30.65
CA SER A 3 28.23 -21.15 -29.65
C SER A 3 28.68 -20.90 -28.20
N THR A 4 29.96 -21.13 -27.88
CA THR A 4 30.52 -20.84 -26.55
C THR A 4 30.81 -19.36 -26.40
N ALA A 5 31.38 -18.72 -27.44
CA ALA A 5 31.67 -17.28 -27.41
C ALA A 5 30.40 -16.40 -27.33
N ALA A 6 29.28 -16.83 -27.93
CA ALA A 6 28.00 -16.13 -27.81
C ALA A 6 27.40 -16.27 -26.41
N ALA A 7 27.46 -17.47 -25.82
CA ALA A 7 26.99 -17.71 -24.45
C ALA A 7 27.85 -16.96 -23.40
N ASP A 8 29.16 -16.87 -23.62
CA ASP A 8 30.07 -16.11 -22.76
C ASP A 8 29.77 -14.59 -22.86
N ALA A 9 29.50 -14.07 -24.06
CA ALA A 9 29.14 -12.66 -24.25
C ALA A 9 27.78 -12.28 -23.63
N ASP A 10 26.78 -13.17 -23.70
CA ASP A 10 25.48 -12.97 -23.07
C ASP A 10 25.58 -13.00 -21.53
N ALA A 11 26.44 -13.86 -20.98
CA ALA A 11 26.71 -13.92 -19.55
C ALA A 11 27.45 -12.67 -19.02
N ASP A 12 28.40 -12.15 -19.80
CA ASP A 12 29.11 -10.90 -19.49
C ASP A 12 28.14 -9.70 -19.51
N ALA A 13 27.24 -9.63 -20.50
CA ALA A 13 26.23 -8.58 -20.59
C ALA A 13 25.21 -8.62 -19.44
N ALA A 14 24.77 -9.81 -19.04
CA ALA A 14 23.87 -9.98 -17.89
C ALA A 14 24.55 -9.55 -16.57
N THR A 15 25.85 -9.87 -16.41
CA THR A 15 26.64 -9.47 -15.24
C THR A 15 26.78 -7.94 -15.19
N ALA A 16 27.15 -7.30 -16.31
CA ALA A 16 27.26 -5.85 -16.38
C ALA A 16 25.92 -5.13 -16.12
N THR A 17 24.81 -5.70 -16.59
CA THR A 17 23.46 -5.16 -16.32
C THR A 17 23.14 -5.20 -14.83
N LYS A 18 23.44 -6.32 -14.17
CA LYS A 18 23.24 -6.49 -12.73
C LYS A 18 24.06 -5.46 -11.94
N GLU A 19 25.35 -5.33 -12.24
CA GLU A 19 26.23 -4.35 -11.59
C GLU A 19 25.72 -2.91 -11.77
N ALA A 20 25.24 -2.56 -12.97
CA ALA A 20 24.68 -1.23 -13.23
C ALA A 20 23.42 -0.94 -12.38
N ILE A 21 22.55 -1.94 -12.18
CA ILE A 21 21.35 -1.78 -11.35
C ILE A 21 21.72 -1.71 -9.86
N GLU A 22 22.66 -2.53 -9.39
CA GLU A 22 23.15 -2.46 -8.01
C GLU A 22 23.80 -1.09 -7.72
N ASN A 23 24.61 -0.57 -8.65
CA ASN A 23 25.19 0.77 -8.56
C ASN A 23 24.11 1.86 -8.54
N LEU A 24 23.05 1.73 -9.35
CA LEU A 24 21.93 2.68 -9.35
C LEU A 24 21.26 2.76 -7.96
N TRP A 25 21.08 1.63 -7.28
CA TRP A 25 20.48 1.62 -5.94
C TRP A 25 21.30 2.42 -4.93
N GLU A 26 22.63 2.32 -5.00
CA GLU A 26 23.54 3.05 -4.12
C GLU A 26 23.62 4.54 -4.52
N GLU A 27 23.85 4.85 -5.80
CA GLU A 27 24.00 6.22 -6.28
C GLU A 27 22.77 7.09 -6.02
N VAL A 28 21.56 6.54 -6.17
CA VAL A 28 20.31 7.27 -5.87
C VAL A 28 20.24 7.66 -4.40
N ARG A 29 20.72 6.81 -3.48
CA ARG A 29 20.75 7.11 -2.05
C ARG A 29 21.80 8.17 -1.72
N GLU A 30 22.98 8.02 -2.29
CA GLU A 30 24.11 8.91 -2.03
C GLU A 30 23.92 10.31 -2.63
N LEU A 31 23.44 10.39 -3.87
CA LEU A 31 23.39 11.63 -4.65
C LEU A 31 22.02 12.31 -4.61
N SER A 32 20.94 11.54 -4.83
CA SER A 32 19.60 12.11 -5.04
C SER A 32 18.82 12.25 -3.73
N LEU A 33 18.92 11.26 -2.84
CA LEU A 33 18.26 11.29 -1.53
C LEU A 33 19.12 11.96 -0.46
N GLY A 34 20.42 12.18 -0.75
CA GLY A 34 21.32 13.02 0.02
C GLY A 34 21.65 12.48 1.41
N SER A 35 21.59 11.16 1.60
CA SER A 35 21.79 10.56 2.92
C SER A 35 22.65 9.30 2.88
N THR A 36 23.77 9.33 3.61
CA THR A 36 24.51 8.11 4.00
C THR A 36 23.80 7.33 5.11
N THR A 37 22.64 7.84 5.57
CA THR A 37 21.81 7.25 6.63
C THR A 37 20.43 6.86 6.09
N THR A 38 19.79 5.87 6.68
CA THR A 38 18.42 5.44 6.30
C THR A 38 17.33 6.40 6.81
N GLN A 39 17.66 7.67 7.06
CA GLN A 39 16.75 8.71 7.54
C GLN A 39 16.30 9.61 6.39
N ILE A 40 15.08 10.13 6.48
CA ILE A 40 14.52 11.12 5.55
C ILE A 40 14.67 12.54 6.12
N ASP A 41 14.42 13.58 5.33
CA ASP A 41 14.48 14.96 5.81
C ASP A 41 13.36 15.26 6.82
N HIS A 42 13.65 16.07 7.84
CA HIS A 42 12.68 16.57 8.80
C HIS A 42 12.53 18.08 8.67
N LEU A 43 11.36 18.55 8.25
CA LEU A 43 11.02 19.96 8.11
C LEU A 43 10.32 20.46 9.39
N PRO A 44 10.83 21.52 10.05
CA PRO A 44 10.23 22.03 11.29
C PRO A 44 8.88 22.76 11.07
N SER A 45 8.55 23.10 9.84
CA SER A 45 7.34 23.79 9.43
C SER A 45 7.00 23.45 7.97
N PRO A 46 5.78 23.74 7.50
CA PRO A 46 5.44 23.62 6.08
C PRO A 46 6.43 24.35 5.16
N PRO A 47 6.87 23.73 4.05
CA PRO A 47 7.66 24.41 3.04
C PRO A 47 6.80 25.41 2.25
N THR A 48 7.44 26.37 1.58
CA THR A 48 6.74 27.12 0.52
C THR A 48 6.45 26.19 -0.67
N PRO A 49 5.41 26.47 -1.49
CA PRO A 49 5.08 25.67 -2.66
C PRO A 49 6.28 25.43 -3.60
N LEU A 50 7.07 26.48 -3.86
CA LEU A 50 8.27 26.38 -4.70
C LEU A 50 9.35 25.49 -4.08
N GLN A 51 9.60 25.59 -2.77
CA GLN A 51 10.53 24.70 -2.07
C GLN A 51 10.05 23.26 -2.13
N PHE A 52 8.75 23.02 -1.89
CA PHE A 52 8.19 21.67 -1.94
C PHE A 52 8.34 21.04 -3.34
N LEU A 53 7.99 21.80 -4.37
CA LEU A 53 8.13 21.36 -5.76
C LEU A 53 9.60 21.05 -6.13
N ARG A 54 10.51 21.96 -5.80
CA ARG A 54 11.92 21.86 -6.20
C ARG A 54 12.70 20.81 -5.40
N ASP A 55 12.50 20.78 -4.09
CA ASP A 55 13.37 20.05 -3.17
C ASP A 55 12.81 18.65 -2.82
N TYR A 56 11.52 18.39 -3.07
CA TYR A 56 10.86 17.12 -2.70
C TYR A 56 10.11 16.46 -3.86
N ILE A 57 9.16 17.14 -4.51
CA ILE A 57 8.35 16.54 -5.58
C ILE A 57 9.21 16.21 -6.81
N SER A 58 9.94 17.21 -7.34
CA SER A 58 10.76 17.04 -8.55
C SER A 58 11.84 15.95 -8.41
N PRO A 59 12.61 15.88 -7.30
CA PRO A 59 13.56 14.80 -7.07
C PRO A 59 12.93 13.51 -6.54
N ASN A 60 11.61 13.46 -6.35
CA ASN A 60 10.88 12.31 -5.81
C ASN A 60 11.43 11.84 -4.45
N LYS A 61 11.57 12.79 -3.51
CA LYS A 61 12.21 12.61 -2.20
C LYS A 61 11.20 12.73 -1.05
N PRO A 62 11.10 11.75 -0.14
CA PRO A 62 10.21 11.82 1.02
C PRO A 62 10.72 12.79 2.09
N CYS A 63 9.80 13.36 2.86
CA CYS A 63 10.14 14.17 4.03
C CYS A 63 9.05 14.14 5.11
N LEU A 64 9.46 14.29 6.37
CA LEU A 64 8.57 14.43 7.51
C LEU A 64 8.40 15.90 7.87
N ILE A 65 7.16 16.38 7.91
CA ILE A 65 6.80 17.79 8.03
C ILE A 65 6.09 18.02 9.35
N TYR A 66 6.64 18.92 10.14
CA TYR A 66 6.17 19.24 11.48
C TYR A 66 5.28 20.48 11.39
N ASN A 67 4.38 20.63 12.36
CA ASN A 67 3.55 21.83 12.49
C ASN A 67 2.73 22.19 11.24
N SER A 68 2.40 21.19 10.39
CA SER A 68 1.62 21.42 9.16
C SER A 68 0.11 21.35 9.36
N ILE A 69 -0.33 20.75 10.46
CA ILE A 69 -1.75 20.51 10.76
C ILE A 69 -2.11 20.96 12.18
N SER A 70 -1.26 21.80 12.81
CA SER A 70 -1.45 22.24 14.20
C SER A 70 -2.72 23.07 14.40
N HIS A 71 -3.29 23.61 13.33
CA HIS A 71 -4.55 24.34 13.34
C HIS A 71 -5.79 23.44 13.24
N TRP A 72 -5.65 22.14 12.95
CA TRP A 72 -6.78 21.22 12.79
C TRP A 72 -7.46 20.92 14.13
N PRO A 73 -8.78 21.17 14.27
CA PRO A 73 -9.55 20.73 15.43
C PRO A 73 -9.41 19.24 15.72
N ALA A 74 -9.24 18.41 14.69
CA ALA A 74 -9.06 16.95 14.78
C ALA A 74 -8.02 16.52 15.83
N LEU A 75 -6.90 17.24 15.93
CA LEU A 75 -5.83 16.91 16.90
C LEU A 75 -6.29 16.99 18.36
N SER A 76 -7.34 17.76 18.64
CA SER A 76 -7.92 17.90 19.97
C SER A 76 -9.22 17.10 20.16
N LEU A 77 -10.02 16.95 19.10
CA LEU A 77 -11.34 16.35 19.16
C LEU A 77 -11.33 14.83 18.97
N TRP A 78 -10.54 14.30 18.04
CA TRP A 78 -10.53 12.88 17.70
C TRP A 78 -9.84 11.97 18.74
N PRO A 79 -9.02 12.50 19.68
CA PRO A 79 -8.70 11.83 20.93
C PRO A 79 -9.91 11.52 21.84
N SER A 80 -11.11 12.02 21.55
CA SER A 80 -12.35 11.63 22.23
C SER A 80 -13.15 10.61 21.40
N THR A 81 -13.27 9.37 21.89
CA THR A 81 -14.11 8.36 21.23
C THR A 81 -15.58 8.74 21.25
N SER A 82 -16.04 9.38 22.34
CA SER A 82 -17.43 9.87 22.44
C SER A 82 -17.73 10.96 21.42
N TYR A 83 -16.77 11.84 21.12
CA TYR A 83 -16.93 12.83 20.04
C TYR A 83 -17.13 12.13 18.70
N LEU A 84 -16.21 11.22 18.32
CA LEU A 84 -16.31 10.49 17.06
C LEU A 84 -17.62 9.70 16.95
N GLN A 85 -18.03 9.01 18.03
CA GLN A 85 -19.27 8.23 18.05
C GLN A 85 -20.53 9.10 17.93
N GLU A 86 -20.55 10.28 18.56
CA GLU A 86 -21.70 11.19 18.47
C GLU A 86 -21.76 11.87 17.09
N THR A 87 -20.62 12.33 16.58
CA THR A 87 -20.54 13.02 15.28
C THR A 87 -20.87 12.07 14.13
N LEU A 88 -20.41 10.82 14.16
CA LEU A 88 -20.64 9.82 13.10
C LEU A 88 -21.77 8.82 13.42
N LYS A 89 -22.68 9.15 14.36
CA LYS A 89 -23.71 8.22 14.84
C LYS A 89 -24.63 7.69 13.75
N SER A 90 -24.83 8.45 12.68
CA SER A 90 -25.68 8.11 11.53
C SER A 90 -24.91 7.56 10.33
N SER A 91 -23.58 7.51 10.41
CA SER A 91 -22.73 7.21 9.25
C SER A 91 -22.41 5.72 9.19
N PRO A 92 -22.87 5.00 8.15
CA PRO A 92 -22.34 3.68 7.86
C PRO A 92 -20.94 3.83 7.27
N VAL A 93 -20.02 2.98 7.71
CA VAL A 93 -18.63 2.98 7.27
C VAL A 93 -18.20 1.57 6.86
N SER A 94 -17.23 1.50 5.97
CA SER A 94 -16.68 0.25 5.46
C SER A 94 -15.69 -0.33 6.46
N LEU A 95 -16.09 -1.40 7.14
CA LEU A 95 -15.27 -2.15 8.08
C LEU A 95 -14.56 -3.29 7.34
N HIS A 96 -13.23 -3.30 7.39
CA HIS A 96 -12.43 -4.38 6.84
C HIS A 96 -12.03 -5.35 7.95
N LEU A 97 -12.29 -6.64 7.73
CA LEU A 97 -12.01 -7.72 8.68
C LEU A 97 -11.01 -8.71 8.07
N THR A 98 -10.00 -9.09 8.87
CA THR A 98 -9.02 -10.12 8.50
C THR A 98 -8.67 -11.00 9.70
N PRO A 99 -8.20 -12.24 9.49
CA PRO A 99 -7.79 -13.12 10.59
C PRO A 99 -6.50 -12.65 11.29
N THR A 100 -5.65 -11.89 10.61
CA THR A 100 -4.29 -11.57 11.08
C THR A 100 -4.03 -10.07 11.25
N GLY A 101 -4.86 -9.20 10.68
CA GLY A 101 -4.60 -7.77 10.54
C GLY A 101 -3.84 -7.39 9.27
N ARG A 102 -3.57 -8.35 8.38
CA ARG A 102 -2.92 -8.15 7.09
C ARG A 102 -3.95 -8.27 5.96
N ALA A 103 -4.55 -7.16 5.58
CA ALA A 103 -5.29 -7.06 4.32
C ALA A 103 -4.32 -6.87 3.15
N ASP A 104 -4.78 -7.18 1.93
CA ASP A 104 -4.04 -6.99 0.68
C ASP A 104 -2.61 -7.52 0.80
N SER A 105 -2.52 -8.80 1.13
CA SER A 105 -1.26 -9.45 1.46
C SER A 105 -1.19 -10.87 0.91
N LEU A 106 0.04 -11.36 0.74
CA LEU A 106 0.27 -12.70 0.23
C LEU A 106 0.11 -13.73 1.35
N ILE A 107 -0.74 -14.73 1.10
CA ILE A 107 -0.99 -15.81 2.04
C ILE A 107 -0.97 -17.17 1.32
N PRO A 108 -0.71 -18.29 2.04
CA PRO A 108 -0.69 -19.62 1.42
C PRO A 108 -2.06 -20.01 0.83
N HIS A 109 -2.06 -20.57 -0.37
CA HIS A 109 -3.28 -21.04 -1.01
C HIS A 109 -4.08 -22.04 -0.13
N PRO A 110 -5.41 -21.89 0.01
CA PRO A 110 -6.23 -22.57 1.02
C PRO A 110 -6.21 -24.11 0.90
N HIS A 111 -6.02 -24.65 -0.29
CA HIS A 111 -5.98 -26.10 -0.55
C HIS A 111 -4.58 -26.73 -0.58
N SER A 112 -3.54 -25.99 -0.22
CA SER A 112 -2.19 -26.52 -0.30
C SER A 112 -1.64 -26.94 1.06
N ASN A 113 -1.64 -28.26 1.32
CA ASN A 113 -1.07 -28.89 2.50
C ASN A 113 0.46 -29.12 2.42
N ARG A 114 1.15 -28.45 1.49
CA ARG A 114 2.60 -28.62 1.27
C ARG A 114 3.38 -27.44 1.83
N SER A 115 4.61 -27.70 2.29
CA SER A 115 5.54 -26.69 2.82
C SER A 115 5.90 -25.56 1.81
N SER A 116 5.63 -25.79 0.51
CA SER A 116 5.86 -24.88 -0.62
C SER A 116 4.56 -24.60 -1.39
N SER A 117 3.49 -24.23 -0.67
CA SER A 117 2.21 -23.86 -1.28
C SER A 117 2.37 -22.65 -2.21
N PRO A 118 1.66 -22.62 -3.37
CA PRO A 118 1.52 -21.38 -4.12
C PRO A 118 0.85 -20.33 -3.20
N LEU A 119 1.25 -19.06 -3.38
CA LEU A 119 0.66 -17.94 -2.65
C LEU A 119 -0.49 -17.35 -3.46
N VAL A 120 -1.42 -16.70 -2.77
CA VAL A 120 -2.50 -15.90 -3.35
C VAL A 120 -2.48 -14.51 -2.73
N PHE A 121 -2.96 -13.52 -3.47
CA PHE A 121 -3.20 -12.18 -2.97
C PHE A 121 -4.57 -12.17 -2.28
N ALA A 122 -4.60 -11.95 -0.97
CA ALA A 122 -5.83 -11.97 -0.18
C ALA A 122 -6.26 -10.56 0.25
N SER A 123 -7.43 -10.13 -0.21
CA SER A 123 -8.12 -8.94 0.25
C SER A 123 -9.01 -9.23 1.47
N ALA A 124 -9.37 -8.17 2.20
CA ALA A 124 -10.18 -8.29 3.41
C ALA A 124 -11.64 -8.68 3.12
N HIS A 125 -12.31 -9.22 4.13
CA HIS A 125 -13.77 -9.17 4.17
C HIS A 125 -14.18 -7.72 4.41
N VAL A 126 -15.17 -7.22 3.67
CA VAL A 126 -15.65 -5.83 3.80
C VAL A 126 -17.15 -5.84 4.05
N GLU A 127 -17.58 -5.11 5.06
CA GLU A 127 -18.99 -4.89 5.38
C GLU A 127 -19.26 -3.43 5.71
N LYS A 128 -20.42 -2.91 5.28
CA LYS A 128 -20.89 -1.58 5.69
C LYS A 128 -21.70 -1.68 6.97
N VAL A 129 -21.20 -1.07 8.04
CA VAL A 129 -21.80 -1.13 9.38
C VAL A 129 -21.85 0.26 10.01
N PRO A 130 -22.73 0.52 11.01
CA PRO A 130 -22.70 1.77 11.75
C PRO A 130 -21.32 2.05 12.35
N PHE A 131 -20.87 3.30 12.34
CA PHE A 131 -19.55 3.69 12.86
C PHE A 131 -19.29 3.19 14.28
N SER A 132 -20.30 3.22 15.17
CA SER A 132 -20.17 2.73 16.53
C SER A 132 -19.84 1.23 16.61
N THR A 133 -20.43 0.42 15.73
CA THR A 133 -20.12 -1.00 15.57
C THR A 133 -18.71 -1.18 15.03
N ALA A 134 -18.34 -0.42 13.98
CA ALA A 134 -17.03 -0.49 13.36
C ALA A 134 -15.90 -0.17 14.35
N LEU A 135 -16.03 0.94 15.09
CA LEU A 135 -15.07 1.38 16.09
C LEU A 135 -14.92 0.35 17.23
N LYS A 136 -16.03 -0.28 17.65
CA LYS A 136 -16.02 -1.35 18.64
C LYS A 136 -15.21 -2.55 18.14
N ARG A 137 -15.44 -3.01 16.90
CA ARG A 137 -14.70 -4.13 16.29
C ARG A 137 -13.20 -3.84 16.17
N VAL A 138 -12.81 -2.62 15.79
CA VAL A 138 -11.40 -2.20 15.78
C VAL A 138 -10.80 -2.21 17.19
N SER A 139 -11.52 -1.69 18.18
CA SER A 139 -11.02 -1.58 19.56
C SER A 139 -10.90 -2.94 20.26
N GLU A 140 -11.81 -3.88 19.97
CA GLU A 140 -11.83 -5.23 20.55
C GLU A 140 -10.87 -6.20 19.86
N SER A 141 -10.26 -5.80 18.74
CA SER A 141 -9.26 -6.59 18.03
C SER A 141 -8.05 -6.83 18.94
N SER A 142 -7.92 -8.05 19.46
CA SER A 142 -6.93 -8.38 20.48
C SER A 142 -5.98 -9.50 20.04
N THR A 143 -4.81 -9.55 20.68
CA THR A 143 -3.83 -10.63 20.52
C THR A 143 -4.16 -11.87 21.34
N CYS A 144 -5.06 -11.74 22.31
CA CYS A 144 -5.33 -12.75 23.33
C CYS A 144 -6.64 -13.42 23.03
N THR A 145 -6.57 -14.63 22.47
CA THR A 145 -7.71 -15.52 22.44
C THR A 145 -7.99 -15.95 23.88
N GLU A 146 -9.12 -15.53 24.45
CA GLU A 146 -9.74 -16.38 25.47
C GLU A 146 -9.83 -17.78 24.87
N LYS A 147 -9.47 -18.83 25.62
CA LYS A 147 -9.28 -20.19 25.10
C LYS A 147 -10.43 -20.61 24.15
N GLY A 148 -10.17 -20.54 22.84
CA GLY A 148 -11.10 -20.95 21.79
C GLY A 148 -11.60 -19.86 20.84
N ALA A 149 -11.48 -18.57 21.17
CA ALA A 149 -11.87 -17.49 20.26
C ALA A 149 -10.92 -17.41 19.06
N LYS A 150 -11.45 -17.30 17.83
CA LYS A 150 -10.63 -17.10 16.63
C LYS A 150 -10.27 -15.62 16.50
N ARG A 151 -9.08 -15.34 15.96
CA ARG A 151 -8.59 -13.96 15.84
C ARG A 151 -9.33 -13.26 14.70
N CYS A 152 -9.89 -12.10 15.00
CA CYS A 152 -10.52 -11.21 14.03
C CYS A 152 -9.97 -9.80 14.27
N VAL A 153 -9.40 -9.20 13.23
CA VAL A 153 -8.79 -7.86 13.29
C VAL A 153 -9.57 -6.93 12.37
N GLY A 154 -10.20 -5.93 12.97
CA GLY A 154 -10.89 -4.84 12.28
C GLY A 154 -9.96 -3.69 11.94
N TYR A 155 -10.15 -3.11 10.77
CA TYR A 155 -9.45 -1.91 10.32
C TYR A 155 -10.40 -1.07 9.46
N LEU A 156 -10.55 0.23 9.75
CA LEU A 156 -11.21 1.16 8.83
C LEU A 156 -10.13 1.70 7.90
N GLN A 157 -10.08 1.11 6.70
CA GLN A 157 -9.00 1.31 5.73
C GLN A 157 -9.50 1.44 4.29
N GLU A 158 -10.80 1.68 4.13
CA GLU A 158 -11.37 1.94 2.82
C GLU A 158 -10.61 3.09 2.17
N GLN A 159 -10.16 2.86 0.94
CA GLN A 159 -9.56 3.90 0.11
C GLN A 159 -10.70 4.56 -0.70
N ASN A 160 -10.43 5.28 -1.78
CA ASN A 160 -11.50 5.84 -2.65
C ASN A 160 -12.31 7.01 -2.04
N ASP A 161 -11.58 8.01 -1.53
CA ASP A 161 -12.16 9.26 -1.03
C ASP A 161 -13.12 9.04 0.16
N CYS A 162 -12.85 8.01 0.95
CA CYS A 162 -13.73 7.57 2.02
C CYS A 162 -13.98 8.66 3.07
N PHE A 163 -13.04 9.60 3.29
CA PHE A 163 -13.23 10.69 4.24
C PHE A 163 -14.43 11.55 3.87
N ARG A 164 -14.55 11.91 2.60
CA ARG A 164 -15.68 12.73 2.12
C ARG A 164 -16.96 11.90 2.01
N ASN A 165 -16.85 10.64 1.62
CA ASN A 165 -17.99 9.76 1.34
C ASN A 165 -18.62 9.10 2.59
N GLU A 166 -17.81 8.74 3.59
CA GLU A 166 -18.24 7.98 4.77
C GLU A 166 -18.08 8.77 6.08
N TYR A 167 -17.18 9.76 6.11
CA TYR A 167 -16.82 10.52 7.31
C TYR A 167 -17.09 12.04 7.19
N GLY A 168 -17.93 12.46 6.24
CA GLY A 168 -18.16 13.87 5.89
C GLY A 168 -18.63 14.77 7.05
N ASP A 169 -19.27 14.20 8.08
CA ASP A 169 -19.66 14.93 9.30
C ASP A 169 -18.43 15.42 10.11
N LEU A 170 -17.24 14.88 9.86
CA LEU A 170 -15.96 15.34 10.41
C LEU A 170 -15.23 16.35 9.52
N SER A 171 -15.79 16.76 8.39
CA SER A 171 -15.13 17.64 7.41
C SER A 171 -14.61 18.95 8.00
N GLN A 172 -15.28 19.50 9.02
CA GLN A 172 -14.86 20.76 9.66
C GLN A 172 -13.63 20.62 10.57
N ASP A 173 -13.18 19.39 10.84
CA ASP A 173 -12.07 19.12 11.75
C ASP A 173 -10.70 19.07 11.06
N CYS A 174 -10.68 18.99 9.73
CA CYS A 174 -9.49 18.90 8.88
C CYS A 174 -9.65 19.84 7.67
N ASP A 175 -8.55 20.21 7.02
CA ASP A 175 -8.66 20.94 5.74
C ASP A 175 -9.10 20.01 4.61
N ASP A 176 -9.87 20.50 3.63
CA ASP A 176 -10.28 19.72 2.44
C ASP A 176 -9.10 19.35 1.53
N HIS A 177 -8.00 20.12 1.61
CA HIS A 177 -6.74 19.92 0.93
C HIS A 177 -5.58 20.60 1.69
N ILE A 178 -4.33 20.33 1.31
CA ILE A 178 -3.14 20.96 1.93
C ILE A 178 -2.67 22.12 1.04
N PRO A 179 -2.91 23.41 1.40
CA PRO A 179 -2.82 24.52 0.45
C PRO A 179 -1.45 24.67 -0.23
N TRP A 180 -0.37 24.59 0.54
CA TRP A 180 0.98 24.74 0.01
C TRP A 180 1.38 23.59 -0.93
N ALA A 181 0.82 22.39 -0.72
CA ALA A 181 1.08 21.25 -1.58
C ALA A 181 0.23 21.30 -2.85
N SER A 182 -1.04 21.67 -2.75
CA SER A 182 -1.92 21.84 -3.91
C SER A 182 -1.39 22.92 -4.86
N GLU A 183 -0.87 24.03 -4.33
CA GLU A 183 -0.22 25.06 -5.14
C GLU A 183 1.06 24.54 -5.82
N ALA A 184 1.87 23.74 -5.13
CA ALA A 184 3.10 23.16 -5.69
C ALA A 184 2.82 22.13 -6.79
N LEU A 185 1.81 21.29 -6.59
CA LEU A 185 1.42 20.23 -7.52
C LEU A 185 0.61 20.78 -8.69
N GLY A 186 -0.12 21.88 -8.47
CA GLY A 186 -0.99 22.52 -9.46
C GLY A 186 -2.37 21.86 -9.57
N CYS A 187 -2.77 21.06 -8.58
CA CYS A 187 -4.05 20.35 -8.54
C CYS A 187 -4.56 20.20 -7.09
N LEU A 188 -5.84 19.86 -6.96
CA LEU A 188 -6.45 19.45 -5.70
C LEU A 188 -6.31 17.92 -5.53
N PRO A 189 -6.42 17.40 -4.29
CA PRO A 189 -6.35 15.96 -4.06
C PRO A 189 -7.58 15.28 -4.64
N GLU A 190 -7.33 14.21 -5.39
CA GLU A 190 -8.36 13.34 -5.99
C GLU A 190 -9.13 12.60 -4.90
N ALA A 191 -8.43 12.11 -3.88
CA ALA A 191 -9.03 11.42 -2.75
C ALA A 191 -8.46 11.91 -1.40
N VAL A 192 -9.32 11.95 -0.40
CA VAL A 192 -8.98 12.09 1.01
C VAL A 192 -9.49 10.86 1.74
N ASN A 193 -8.60 10.12 2.39
CA ASN A 193 -8.97 8.90 3.10
C ASN A 193 -8.69 9.04 4.59
N LEU A 194 -9.53 8.39 5.38
CA LEU A 194 -9.40 8.31 6.83
C LEU A 194 -9.12 6.87 7.25
N TRP A 195 -8.18 6.72 8.16
CA TRP A 195 -7.70 5.43 8.63
C TRP A 195 -7.91 5.31 10.14
N ILE A 196 -8.64 4.29 10.60
CA ILE A 196 -8.78 3.96 12.04
C ILE A 196 -8.44 2.50 12.26
N GLY A 197 -7.30 2.24 12.92
CA GLY A 197 -6.84 0.89 13.20
C GLY A 197 -6.15 0.76 14.56
N ASN A 198 -5.58 -0.40 14.82
CA ASN A 198 -4.77 -0.66 16.00
C ASN A 198 -3.42 -1.30 15.61
N GLN A 199 -2.62 -1.70 16.59
CA GLN A 199 -1.27 -2.27 16.38
C GLN A 199 -1.22 -3.57 15.55
N LEU A 200 -2.35 -4.25 15.36
CA LEU A 200 -2.43 -5.49 14.59
C LEU A 200 -2.62 -5.24 13.11
N SER A 201 -3.14 -4.08 12.72
CA SER A 201 -3.38 -3.68 11.34
C SER A 201 -2.07 -3.29 10.66
N VAL A 202 -1.66 -4.07 9.65
CA VAL A 202 -0.41 -3.93 8.92
C VAL A 202 -0.69 -3.96 7.41
N THR A 203 -0.14 -2.99 6.69
CA THR A 203 -0.21 -2.92 5.23
C THR A 203 1.10 -3.44 4.64
N SER A 204 1.00 -4.45 3.76
CA SER A 204 2.16 -5.07 3.12
C SER A 204 2.84 -4.12 2.13
N PHE A 205 4.03 -4.48 1.63
CA PHE A 205 4.71 -3.62 0.65
C PHE A 205 3.90 -3.48 -0.63
N HIS A 206 3.70 -2.23 -1.03
CA HIS A 206 3.08 -1.83 -2.30
C HIS A 206 3.57 -0.44 -2.69
N LYS A 207 3.14 0.06 -3.85
CA LYS A 207 3.38 1.42 -4.30
C LYS A 207 2.09 2.02 -4.87
N ASP A 208 1.97 3.33 -4.80
CA ASP A 208 0.85 4.07 -5.35
C ASP A 208 1.29 4.99 -6.48
N HIS A 209 0.37 5.33 -7.38
CA HIS A 209 0.55 6.35 -8.41
C HIS A 209 0.16 7.75 -7.91
N TYR A 210 0.25 7.99 -6.60
CA TYR A 210 -0.19 9.23 -5.97
C TYR A 210 0.95 9.91 -5.21
N GLU A 211 1.00 11.24 -5.27
CA GLU A 211 1.73 12.05 -4.30
C GLU A 211 0.92 12.07 -3.00
N ASN A 212 1.43 11.44 -1.95
CA ASN A 212 0.66 11.15 -0.75
C ASN A 212 1.13 12.01 0.44
N LEU A 213 0.24 12.82 0.99
CA LEU A 213 0.46 13.52 2.26
C LEU A 213 -0.28 12.79 3.38
N TYR A 214 0.48 12.08 4.21
CA TYR A 214 -0.05 11.21 5.26
C TYR A 214 0.05 11.88 6.63
N ALA A 215 -1.07 12.38 7.14
CA ALA A 215 -1.17 13.11 8.40
C ALA A 215 -1.65 12.21 9.54
N VAL A 216 -0.87 12.11 10.62
CA VAL A 216 -1.27 11.31 11.79
C VAL A 216 -1.93 12.21 12.83
N ILE A 217 -3.15 11.84 13.27
CA ILE A 217 -3.95 12.60 14.23
C ILE A 217 -3.76 12.09 15.65
N THR A 218 -3.77 10.76 15.83
CA THR A 218 -3.47 10.13 17.12
C THR A 218 -2.75 8.79 16.92
N GLY A 219 -1.94 8.40 17.90
CA GLY A 219 -1.01 7.28 17.80
C GLY A 219 0.21 7.62 16.93
N GLU A 220 0.79 6.59 16.31
CA GLU A 220 1.94 6.69 15.42
C GLU A 220 1.82 5.71 14.25
N LYS A 221 2.31 6.10 13.08
CA LYS A 221 2.48 5.22 11.90
C LYS A 221 3.96 5.03 11.63
N ARG A 222 4.37 3.80 11.35
CA ARG A 222 5.76 3.44 11.03
C ARG A 222 5.83 2.92 9.62
N PHE A 223 6.64 3.58 8.80
CA PHE A 223 6.84 3.25 7.40
C PHE A 223 8.24 2.69 7.19
N LEU A 224 8.32 1.60 6.43
CA LEU A 224 9.52 1.21 5.71
C LEU A 224 9.37 1.68 4.27
N LEU A 225 10.36 2.38 3.74
CA LEU A 225 10.31 3.00 2.42
C LEU A 225 11.48 2.52 1.55
N LEU A 226 11.19 2.12 0.31
CA LEU A 226 12.19 1.88 -0.73
C LEU A 226 11.87 2.76 -1.95
N PRO A 227 12.87 3.41 -2.56
CA PRO A 227 12.66 4.25 -3.73
C PRO A 227 12.21 3.42 -4.94
N PRO A 228 11.56 4.03 -5.95
CA PRO A 228 11.09 3.32 -7.15
C PRO A 228 12.21 2.57 -7.90
N THR A 229 13.46 3.04 -7.76
CA THR A 229 14.66 2.43 -8.35
C THR A 229 14.99 1.05 -7.80
N ASP A 230 14.39 0.67 -6.66
CA ASP A 230 14.58 -0.62 -6.02
C ASP A 230 13.58 -1.69 -6.49
N VAL A 231 12.84 -1.46 -7.59
CA VAL A 231 11.76 -2.33 -8.07
C VAL A 231 12.10 -3.82 -8.13
N HIS A 232 13.31 -4.19 -8.58
CA HIS A 232 13.72 -5.60 -8.64
C HIS A 232 13.88 -6.26 -7.27
N ARG A 233 14.12 -5.47 -6.22
CA ARG A 233 14.21 -5.93 -4.84
C ARG A 233 12.85 -6.29 -4.25
N MET A 234 11.76 -5.88 -4.90
CA MET A 234 10.40 -6.13 -4.43
C MET A 234 9.80 -7.45 -4.94
N TYR A 235 10.45 -8.09 -5.93
CA TYR A 235 10.01 -9.35 -6.52
C TYR A 235 8.52 -9.32 -6.87
N ILE A 236 8.11 -8.33 -7.67
CA ILE A 236 6.71 -8.20 -8.06
C ILE A 236 6.35 -9.39 -8.97
N ARG A 237 5.30 -10.13 -8.61
CA ARG A 237 4.80 -11.29 -9.36
C ARG A 237 3.27 -11.24 -9.41
N ASP A 238 2.70 -11.91 -10.39
CA ASP A 238 1.25 -12.06 -10.52
C ASP A 238 0.74 -13.19 -9.62
N TYR A 239 -0.20 -12.86 -8.73
CA TYR A 239 -0.81 -13.79 -7.79
C TYR A 239 -2.31 -13.92 -8.04
N PRO A 240 -2.90 -15.14 -7.97
CA PRO A 240 -4.34 -15.29 -7.99
C PRO A 240 -4.98 -14.46 -6.87
N ALA A 241 -6.03 -13.72 -7.21
CA ALA A 241 -6.78 -12.92 -6.26
C ALA A 241 -7.74 -13.78 -5.44
N ALA A 242 -7.83 -13.48 -4.16
CA ALA A 242 -8.70 -14.13 -3.21
C ALA A 242 -9.27 -13.09 -2.24
N GLN A 243 -10.43 -13.39 -1.66
CA GLN A 243 -11.08 -12.54 -0.66
C GLN A 243 -11.41 -13.36 0.58
N TYR A 244 -11.21 -12.75 1.74
CA TYR A 244 -11.73 -13.31 2.99
C TYR A 244 -13.25 -13.16 3.09
N ARG A 245 -13.93 -14.21 3.53
CA ARG A 245 -15.34 -14.21 3.94
C ARG A 245 -15.43 -14.48 5.44
N TYR A 246 -15.93 -13.50 6.19
CA TYR A 246 -16.18 -13.66 7.61
C TYR A 246 -17.59 -14.19 7.85
N SER A 247 -17.73 -15.19 8.73
CA SER A 247 -19.01 -15.73 9.16
C SER A 247 -19.26 -15.38 10.62
N GLU A 248 -20.30 -14.58 10.90
CA GLU A 248 -20.66 -14.24 12.28
C GLU A 248 -21.11 -15.47 13.09
N ASP A 249 -21.74 -16.45 12.44
CA ASP A 249 -22.25 -17.67 13.11
C ASP A 249 -21.13 -18.58 13.62
N THR A 250 -20.03 -18.66 12.86
CA THR A 250 -18.88 -19.54 13.18
C THR A 250 -17.69 -18.79 13.76
N GLU A 251 -17.75 -17.46 13.76
CA GLU A 251 -16.66 -16.53 14.09
C GLU A 251 -15.36 -16.87 13.35
N ASP A 252 -15.46 -17.32 12.10
CA ASP A 252 -14.33 -17.78 11.29
C ASP A 252 -14.22 -17.08 9.94
N PHE A 253 -13.05 -17.21 9.34
CA PHE A 253 -12.75 -16.77 8.00
C PHE A 253 -12.59 -17.95 7.05
N GLU A 254 -13.29 -17.87 5.92
CA GLU A 254 -12.99 -18.67 4.74
C GLU A 254 -12.25 -17.80 3.73
N LEU A 255 -11.30 -18.38 3.00
CA LEU A 255 -10.62 -17.68 1.90
C LEU A 255 -11.16 -18.23 0.58
N GLU A 256 -11.81 -17.37 -0.19
CA GLU A 256 -12.37 -17.70 -1.49
C GLU A 256 -11.48 -17.12 -2.59
N ILE A 257 -11.08 -17.96 -3.54
CA ILE A 257 -10.42 -17.49 -4.77
C ILE A 257 -11.49 -16.81 -5.64
N GLU A 258 -11.16 -15.67 -6.25
CA GLU A 258 -12.07 -15.01 -7.19
C GLU A 258 -12.41 -15.94 -8.37
N ASP A 259 -13.68 -15.99 -8.78
CA ASP A 259 -14.15 -16.71 -9.97
C ASP A 259 -14.93 -15.75 -10.88
N PRO A 260 -14.41 -15.40 -12.08
CA PRO A 260 -13.18 -15.91 -12.70
C PRO A 260 -11.91 -15.44 -11.98
N VAL A 261 -10.84 -16.25 -12.06
CA VAL A 261 -9.56 -15.95 -11.42
C VAL A 261 -8.91 -14.73 -12.05
N ARG A 262 -8.86 -13.64 -11.29
CA ARG A 262 -8.05 -12.45 -11.59
C ARG A 262 -6.65 -12.61 -11.01
N TYR A 263 -5.64 -12.05 -11.67
CA TYR A 263 -4.27 -12.01 -11.17
C TYR A 263 -3.89 -10.59 -10.78
N VAL A 264 -3.20 -10.45 -9.65
CA VAL A 264 -2.77 -9.17 -9.09
C VAL A 264 -1.24 -9.14 -8.99
N PRO A 265 -0.56 -8.17 -9.62
CA PRO A 265 0.86 -7.97 -9.42
C PRO A 265 1.10 -7.43 -8.00
N TRP A 266 1.87 -8.15 -7.19
CA TRP A 266 2.13 -7.77 -5.80
C TRP A 266 3.57 -8.04 -5.36
N CYS A 267 4.05 -7.28 -4.37
CA CYS A 267 5.39 -7.47 -3.81
C CYS A 267 5.47 -8.80 -3.04
N SER A 268 6.47 -9.62 -3.34
CA SER A 268 6.63 -10.94 -2.69
C SER A 268 7.21 -10.86 -1.27
N VAL A 269 7.90 -9.75 -0.96
CA VAL A 269 8.76 -9.63 0.21
C VAL A 269 7.96 -9.31 1.46
N ASP A 270 8.15 -10.11 2.52
CA ASP A 270 7.75 -9.74 3.88
C ASP A 270 8.98 -9.12 4.60
N PRO A 271 8.96 -7.84 5.02
CA PRO A 271 10.06 -7.23 5.78
C PRO A 271 10.22 -7.81 7.18
N TYR A 272 9.17 -8.41 7.74
CA TYR A 272 9.12 -8.93 9.10
C TYR A 272 8.61 -10.38 9.10
N PRO A 273 9.35 -11.30 8.46
CA PRO A 273 8.96 -12.70 8.43
C PRO A 273 9.00 -13.30 9.84
N SER A 274 8.26 -14.39 10.04
CA SER A 274 8.33 -15.14 11.31
C SER A 274 9.75 -15.66 11.56
N PHE A 275 10.10 -15.88 12.82
CA PHE A 275 11.40 -16.43 13.20
C PHE A 275 11.70 -17.77 12.50
N GLU A 276 10.68 -18.60 12.29
CA GLU A 276 10.78 -19.86 11.56
C GLU A 276 10.96 -19.66 10.04
N GLY A 277 10.39 -18.58 9.49
CA GLY A 277 10.38 -18.27 8.07
C GLY A 277 11.56 -17.42 7.57
N ILE A 278 12.30 -16.75 8.46
CA ILE A 278 13.31 -15.75 8.07
C ILE A 278 14.39 -16.30 7.14
N ASN A 279 14.96 -17.47 7.44
CA ASN A 279 16.01 -18.06 6.61
C ASN A 279 15.50 -18.41 5.19
N ARG A 280 14.24 -18.84 5.09
CA ARG A 280 13.60 -19.13 3.80
C ARG A 280 13.39 -17.85 3.00
N GLN A 281 12.84 -16.81 3.65
CA GLN A 281 12.61 -15.51 3.04
C GLN A 281 13.91 -14.85 2.58
N MET A 282 14.97 -14.92 3.38
CA MET A 282 16.31 -14.42 3.00
C MET A 282 16.90 -15.18 1.81
N ALA A 283 16.68 -16.50 1.73
CA ALA A 283 17.14 -17.32 0.60
C ALA A 283 16.32 -17.09 -0.67
N GLU A 284 15.01 -16.87 -0.55
CA GLU A 284 14.11 -16.65 -1.69
C GLU A 284 14.20 -15.21 -2.24
N PHE A 285 14.43 -14.22 -1.37
CA PHE A 285 14.45 -12.80 -1.71
C PHE A 285 15.79 -12.09 -1.39
N PRO A 286 16.94 -12.62 -1.85
CA PRO A 286 18.25 -12.10 -1.47
C PRO A 286 18.49 -10.63 -1.87
N LEU A 287 17.87 -10.12 -2.94
CA LEU A 287 18.03 -8.72 -3.38
C LEU A 287 17.44 -7.73 -2.37
N TYR A 288 16.37 -8.12 -1.69
CA TYR A 288 15.83 -7.32 -0.59
C TYR A 288 16.76 -7.39 0.62
N TYR A 289 17.04 -8.61 1.11
CA TYR A 289 17.71 -8.82 2.39
C TYR A 289 19.19 -8.45 2.40
N ASN A 290 19.88 -8.62 1.27
CA ASN A 290 21.31 -8.29 1.12
C ASN A 290 21.53 -6.90 0.51
N GLY A 291 20.49 -6.28 -0.05
CA GLY A 291 20.58 -4.94 -0.64
C GLY A 291 20.57 -3.81 0.40
N PRO A 292 20.58 -2.54 -0.05
CA PRO A 292 20.56 -1.37 0.81
C PRO A 292 19.39 -1.37 1.80
N LYS A 293 19.62 -0.94 3.04
CA LYS A 293 18.53 -0.91 4.03
C LYS A 293 17.37 0.01 3.58
N PRO A 294 16.11 -0.36 3.84
CA PRO A 294 14.97 0.55 3.67
C PRO A 294 15.14 1.80 4.53
N PHE A 295 14.54 2.91 4.09
CA PHE A 295 14.39 4.08 4.95
C PHE A 295 13.30 3.81 5.98
N GLU A 296 13.52 4.24 7.22
CA GLU A 296 12.55 4.06 8.29
C GLU A 296 12.07 5.42 8.79
N VAL A 297 10.75 5.62 8.84
CA VAL A 297 10.16 6.84 9.40
C VAL A 297 9.00 6.50 10.32
N THR A 298 8.98 7.14 11.50
CA THR A 298 7.82 7.14 12.39
C THR A 298 7.15 8.51 12.33
N VAL A 299 5.90 8.51 11.89
CA VAL A 299 5.02 9.68 11.82
C VAL A 299 4.16 9.68 13.07
N LYS A 300 4.30 10.71 13.90
CA LYS A 300 3.58 10.87 15.16
C LYS A 300 2.39 11.80 15.00
N ALA A 301 1.48 11.78 15.97
CA ALA A 301 0.39 12.75 16.07
C ALA A 301 0.86 14.20 15.83
N GLY A 302 0.19 14.89 14.91
CA GLY A 302 0.50 16.26 14.49
C GLY A 302 1.55 16.39 13.38
N GLN A 303 2.13 15.28 12.91
CA GLN A 303 3.11 15.26 11.82
C GLN A 303 2.49 14.79 10.51
N VAL A 304 3.07 15.24 9.40
CA VAL A 304 2.68 14.85 8.04
C VAL A 304 3.89 14.26 7.33
N LEU A 305 3.76 13.05 6.80
CA LEU A 305 4.74 12.48 5.88
C LEU A 305 4.36 12.84 4.45
N TYR A 306 5.27 13.45 3.70
CA TYR A 306 5.22 13.39 2.25
C TYR A 306 5.84 12.07 1.78
N LEU A 307 4.99 11.20 1.25
CA LEU A 307 5.32 9.94 0.61
C LEU A 307 5.20 10.15 -0.91
N PRO A 308 6.31 10.25 -1.65
CA PRO A 308 6.26 10.54 -3.07
C PRO A 308 5.64 9.40 -3.87
N SER A 309 5.10 9.73 -5.04
CA SER A 309 4.59 8.74 -5.97
C SER A 309 5.60 7.63 -6.28
N MET A 310 5.09 6.42 -6.49
CA MET A 310 5.82 5.20 -6.85
C MET A 310 6.76 4.63 -5.78
N TRP A 311 6.86 5.23 -4.60
CA TRP A 311 7.66 4.68 -3.50
C TRP A 311 7.03 3.41 -2.94
N PHE A 312 7.85 2.37 -2.80
CA PHE A 312 7.43 1.15 -2.13
C PHE A 312 7.38 1.40 -0.64
N HIS A 313 6.26 1.06 -0.02
CA HIS A 313 6.06 1.31 1.40
C HIS A 313 5.31 0.19 2.10
N HIS A 314 5.77 -0.14 3.30
CA HIS A 314 5.12 -1.06 4.23
C HIS A 314 4.77 -0.28 5.49
N VAL A 315 3.55 -0.46 6.01
CA VAL A 315 3.02 0.38 7.09
C VAL A 315 2.58 -0.47 8.27
N SER A 316 3.11 -0.13 9.45
CA SER A 316 2.60 -0.60 10.74
C SER A 316 2.23 0.59 11.61
N GLN A 317 1.58 0.35 12.75
CA GLN A 317 1.10 1.44 13.60
C GLN A 317 1.18 1.11 15.09
N CYS A 318 1.26 2.16 15.90
CA CYS A 318 1.25 2.09 17.36
C CYS A 318 0.11 2.98 17.87
N PRO A 319 -0.88 2.42 18.57
CA PRO A 319 -2.03 3.17 19.03
C PRO A 319 -1.69 4.13 20.18
N ASP A 320 -2.59 5.08 20.41
CA ASP A 320 -2.63 5.86 21.63
C ASP A 320 -3.09 5.02 22.85
N SER A 321 -3.25 5.67 24.00
CA SER A 321 -3.66 5.01 25.25
C SER A 321 -5.05 4.36 25.20
N ARG A 322 -5.86 4.62 24.18
CA ARG A 322 -7.18 4.03 23.97
C ARG A 322 -7.12 2.80 23.06
N GLY A 323 -5.96 2.46 22.52
CA GLY A 323 -5.80 1.35 21.58
C GLY A 323 -6.10 1.71 20.13
N LEU A 324 -6.18 3.00 19.78
CA LEU A 324 -6.48 3.46 18.42
C LEU A 324 -5.34 4.29 17.80
N THR A 325 -5.12 4.09 16.51
CA THR A 325 -4.35 5.01 15.65
C THR A 325 -5.32 5.62 14.64
N ILE A 326 -5.28 6.95 14.48
CA ILE A 326 -6.09 7.65 13.47
C ILE A 326 -5.19 8.51 12.60
N ALA A 327 -5.39 8.41 11.29
CA ALA A 327 -4.69 9.21 10.31
C ALA A 327 -5.63 9.65 9.17
N VAL A 328 -5.27 10.73 8.50
CA VAL A 328 -5.90 11.21 7.28
C VAL A 328 -4.82 11.32 6.22
N ASN A 329 -5.09 10.91 4.99
CA ASN A 329 -4.15 11.11 3.90
C ASN A 329 -4.82 11.77 2.69
N TYR A 330 -4.03 12.52 1.94
CA TYR A 330 -4.44 13.23 0.74
C TYR A 330 -3.66 12.66 -0.44
N TRP A 331 -4.38 12.15 -1.42
CA TRP A 331 -3.82 11.64 -2.67
C TRP A 331 -4.01 12.65 -3.78
N TYR A 332 -2.89 13.09 -4.34
CA TYR A 332 -2.86 13.88 -5.56
C TYR A 332 -2.32 12.98 -6.67
N ASP A 333 -2.99 12.92 -7.81
CA ASP A 333 -2.51 12.12 -8.93
C ASP A 333 -1.08 12.53 -9.32
N MET A 334 -0.25 11.54 -9.62
CA MET A 334 1.12 11.81 -10.02
C MET A 334 1.15 12.43 -11.42
N ARG A 335 2.25 13.13 -11.72
CA ARG A 335 2.53 13.45 -13.12
C ARG A 335 3.17 12.24 -13.79
N PHE A 336 2.52 11.73 -14.83
CA PHE A 336 3.06 10.70 -15.73
C PHE A 336 4.15 11.28 -16.64
N ASP A 337 5.28 11.63 -16.04
CA ASP A 337 6.41 12.28 -16.71
C ASP A 337 7.58 11.29 -16.97
N ILE A 338 8.76 11.83 -17.25
CA ILE A 338 9.96 11.03 -17.54
C ILE A 338 10.32 10.06 -16.40
N LYS A 339 9.99 10.36 -15.14
CA LYS A 339 10.25 9.46 -14.00
C LYS A 339 9.41 8.19 -14.11
N TYR A 340 8.15 8.32 -14.53
CA TYR A 340 7.27 7.18 -14.77
C TYR A 340 7.77 6.32 -15.94
N ALA A 341 8.20 6.96 -17.04
CA ALA A 341 8.80 6.25 -18.17
C ALA A 341 10.06 5.46 -17.77
N TYR A 342 10.96 6.08 -16.98
CA TYR A 342 12.17 5.40 -16.48
C TYR A 342 11.88 4.29 -15.49
N PHE A 343 10.86 4.44 -14.63
CA PHE A 343 10.42 3.36 -13.74
C PHE A 343 9.98 2.13 -14.56
N ASN A 344 9.14 2.31 -15.58
CA ASN A 344 8.69 1.21 -16.42
C ASN A 344 9.83 0.58 -17.21
N PHE A 345 10.76 1.40 -17.72
CA PHE A 345 11.98 0.89 -18.35
C PHE A 345 12.77 0.02 -17.36
N LEU A 346 13.05 0.53 -16.17
CA LEU A 346 13.81 -0.20 -15.15
C LEU A 346 13.11 -1.52 -14.77
N GLN A 347 11.80 -1.48 -14.53
CA GLN A 347 10.99 -2.67 -14.22
C GLN A 347 11.05 -3.72 -15.34
N SER A 348 11.13 -3.30 -16.60
CA SER A 348 11.20 -4.21 -17.75
C SER A 348 12.56 -4.92 -17.91
N ILE A 349 13.60 -4.47 -17.20
CA ILE A 349 14.93 -5.10 -17.27
C ILE A 349 14.92 -6.39 -16.45
N ASN A 350 15.21 -7.51 -17.10
CA ASN A 350 15.37 -8.80 -16.43
C ASN A 350 16.64 -8.80 -15.56
N TYR A 351 16.45 -8.73 -14.24
CA TYR A 351 17.55 -8.76 -13.27
C TYR A 351 18.01 -10.19 -12.92
N ILE A 352 17.06 -11.15 -12.89
CA ILE A 352 17.33 -12.53 -12.50
C ILE A 352 17.37 -13.39 -13.75
N SER A 353 18.50 -14.05 -14.01
CA SER A 353 18.59 -15.15 -14.99
C SER A 353 17.64 -16.26 -14.56
N ASP A 354 16.75 -16.69 -15.45
CA ASP A 354 15.75 -17.76 -15.28
C ASP A 354 16.29 -19.13 -14.79
N SER A 355 17.59 -19.27 -14.55
CA SER A 355 18.23 -20.54 -14.25
C SER A 355 18.08 -21.02 -12.80
N ALA A 356 17.58 -20.21 -11.86
CA ALA A 356 17.52 -20.58 -10.44
C ALA A 356 16.15 -21.06 -9.90
N PHE A 357 15.06 -20.99 -10.67
CA PHE A 357 13.70 -21.16 -10.10
C PHE A 357 12.73 -22.09 -10.85
N TRP A 358 13.18 -22.88 -11.84
CA TRP A 358 12.31 -23.88 -12.49
C TRP A 358 12.03 -25.08 -11.58
N GLY A 359 11.01 -24.92 -10.73
CA GLY A 359 10.30 -25.97 -10.01
C GLY A 359 8.79 -25.81 -10.17
N GLY A 360 8.30 -25.43 -11.35
CA GLY A 360 6.88 -25.30 -11.66
C GLY A 360 6.65 -24.92 -13.12
N HIS A 361 6.40 -25.91 -13.96
CA HIS A 361 5.99 -25.71 -15.35
C HIS A 361 4.58 -25.10 -15.38
N VAL A 362 4.42 -23.94 -16.01
CA VAL A 362 3.16 -23.55 -16.66
C VAL A 362 3.55 -23.12 -18.07
N ASP A 363 3.09 -23.89 -19.06
CA ASP A 363 3.36 -23.66 -20.47
C ASP A 363 2.83 -22.29 -20.91
N SER A 364 3.74 -21.38 -21.26
CA SER A 364 3.41 -20.15 -21.99
C SER A 364 3.30 -20.46 -23.49
N HIS A 365 2.16 -21.00 -23.90
CA HIS A 365 1.73 -21.03 -25.30
C HIS A 365 0.34 -20.43 -25.46
N SER A 366 0.27 -19.10 -25.48
CA SER A 366 -0.79 -18.39 -26.20
C SER A 366 -0.15 -17.58 -27.33
N LYS A 367 -0.45 -17.99 -28.56
CA LYS A 367 -0.10 -17.26 -29.78
C LYS A 367 -0.84 -15.92 -29.77
N VAL A 368 -0.10 -14.82 -29.80
CA VAL A 368 -0.64 -13.51 -30.15
C VAL A 368 -0.94 -13.52 -31.66
N SER A 369 -2.21 -13.64 -32.03
CA SER A 369 -2.66 -13.29 -33.37
C SER A 369 -2.91 -11.78 -33.41
N ALA A 370 -2.08 -11.07 -34.16
CA ALA A 370 -2.27 -9.65 -34.43
C ALA A 370 -3.54 -9.42 -35.26
N SER A 371 -4.55 -8.80 -34.66
CA SER A 371 -5.60 -8.07 -35.38
C SER A 371 -5.59 -6.62 -34.91
N LYS A 372 -5.46 -5.71 -35.88
CA LYS A 372 -5.53 -4.27 -35.71
C LYS A 372 -6.87 -3.88 -35.06
N GLY A 373 -6.78 -3.25 -33.90
CA GLY A 373 -7.83 -2.46 -33.24
C GLY A 373 -7.11 -1.36 -32.47
N GLU A 374 -7.55 -0.12 -32.67
CA GLU A 374 -7.15 1.01 -31.85
C GLU A 374 -7.81 0.81 -30.49
N ASP A 375 -7.05 0.51 -29.43
CA ASP A 375 -7.61 0.33 -28.08
C ASP A 375 -6.91 1.28 -27.09
N GLU A 376 -7.78 2.00 -26.37
CA GLU A 376 -7.50 2.97 -25.33
C GLU A 376 -6.70 2.35 -24.17
N LEU A 377 -5.82 3.15 -23.58
CA LEU A 377 -5.11 2.81 -22.35
C LEU A 377 -6.11 2.76 -21.20
N GLU A 378 -6.60 1.56 -20.86
CA GLU A 378 -7.42 1.36 -19.66
C GLU A 378 -6.58 1.64 -18.41
N MET A 379 -7.03 2.65 -17.66
CA MET A 379 -6.60 2.97 -16.31
C MET A 379 -6.90 1.78 -15.40
N ILE A 380 -5.94 1.38 -14.55
CA ILE A 380 -6.23 0.49 -13.43
C ILE A 380 -6.90 1.36 -12.36
N GLU A 381 -8.19 1.63 -12.53
CA GLU A 381 -9.06 2.09 -11.46
C GLU A 381 -9.36 0.91 -10.52
N PHE A 382 -9.10 1.11 -9.22
CA PHE A 382 -9.63 0.22 -8.19
C PHE A 382 -11.14 0.47 -8.10
N VAL A 383 -11.94 -0.32 -8.81
CA VAL A 383 -13.40 -0.33 -8.64
C VAL A 383 -13.78 -1.53 -7.74
N PRO A 384 -14.31 -1.32 -6.52
CA PRO A 384 -14.90 -2.39 -5.73
C PRO A 384 -16.32 -2.69 -6.23
N ASN A 385 -16.64 -3.98 -6.33
CA ASN A 385 -17.96 -4.50 -6.70
C ASN A 385 -19.09 -3.94 -5.80
N GLY A 386 -20.08 -3.30 -6.42
CA GLY A 386 -21.40 -3.03 -5.83
C GLY A 386 -22.45 -3.91 -6.51
N ASP A 387 -23.08 -4.79 -5.74
CA ASP A 387 -24.06 -5.76 -6.24
C ASP A 387 -25.36 -5.11 -6.70
N ALA A 388 -25.91 -5.71 -7.75
CA ALA A 388 -27.17 -5.35 -8.37
C ALA A 388 -28.37 -5.58 -7.42
N THR A 389 -29.18 -4.54 -7.21
CA THR A 389 -30.60 -4.73 -6.91
C THR A 389 -31.44 -3.88 -7.85
N GLY A 390 -32.12 -4.56 -8.77
CA GLY A 390 -33.12 -3.94 -9.63
C GLY A 390 -34.40 -3.65 -8.85
N GLN A 391 -34.90 -2.43 -8.99
CA GLN A 391 -36.34 -2.15 -9.00
C GLN A 391 -36.59 -1.08 -10.05
N GLY A 392 -37.30 -1.45 -11.12
CA GLY A 392 -37.76 -0.53 -12.14
C GLY A 392 -38.99 0.23 -11.69
N VAL A 393 -39.16 1.46 -12.19
CA VAL A 393 -40.46 2.10 -12.42
C VAL A 393 -40.34 3.04 -13.62
N SER A 394 -41.22 2.76 -14.58
CA SER A 394 -41.80 3.51 -15.73
C SER A 394 -41.45 4.98 -15.98
N ASP A 395 -41.27 5.25 -17.29
CA ASP A 395 -41.90 6.31 -18.12
C ASP A 395 -42.38 7.59 -17.44
N TYR A 396 -41.88 8.74 -17.91
CA TYR A 396 -42.73 9.80 -18.46
C TYR A 396 -41.92 10.73 -19.37
N ASP A 397 -42.48 10.96 -20.56
CA ASP A 397 -42.16 12.04 -21.50
C ASP A 397 -42.33 13.43 -20.85
N ASP A 398 -41.36 14.32 -21.06
CA ASP A 398 -41.48 15.63 -21.76
C ASP A 398 -40.16 16.42 -21.71
#